data_AF-A0AAN4ZC64-F1
#
_entry.id   AF-A0AAN4ZC64-F1
#
_cell.length_a   1.000
_cell.length_b   1.000
_cell.length_c   1.000
_cell.angle_alpha   90.00
_cell.angle_beta   90.00
_cell.angle_gamma   90.00
#
_symmetry.space_group_name_H-M   'P 1'
#
loop_
_entity.id
_entity.type
_entity.pdbx_description
1 polymer ?
#
loop_
_entity_poly.entity_id
_entity_poly.type
_entity_poly.pdbx_seq_one_letter_code
_entity_poly.pdbx_strand_id
1 'polypeptide(L)'
;MLGSAMHPIRRFMGAPKYDDGFNSVRRRSANGGVLPSTRAISNKIFAEASIPPFDPKYNHFLMQFGQWIAHDIISTPLATGPTGALLDCTKCESEEITANCAPIEVPEDDSFFPAKTVDGKKACIRLTRAINGQQGLGPRQQINQNSHFLDLSQVYGSTDCVAKSLRTLQDGMMKVHTAQGYTLPPQATNSSNCQSAPTYPCFSAGDARSSLHPGLIPMHTLYLRQHNKWAGQIKVLNPLWNDEKIYQETRRLMIALYQSHIYSEYLSKIIGQQKMQQFALNPSGRSNTYDPRINPSVSVEFCSGAFRFGQSQARKDVPRRTNQNVSIGATIDLGQHIFYTDPIYDKTATVSSMMQGMVNCPGMAVDRQFSFPMRNEMFSKRGQKASGVDLPAFNVQRGREKGIQPYNEVRVSLPSMHSRRIWIRQPLI
;
A
#
# COMPACT_ATOMS: atom_id res chain seq x y z
N MET A 1 -20.80 10.67 -8.94
CA MET A 1 -19.40 10.98 -8.53
C MET A 1 -18.94 10.19 -7.31
N LEU A 2 -19.82 9.72 -6.43
CA LEU A 2 -19.37 8.94 -5.25
C LEU A 2 -18.55 7.70 -5.67
N GLY A 3 -17.38 7.54 -5.05
CA GLY A 3 -16.45 6.45 -5.32
C GLY A 3 -15.59 6.57 -6.57
N SER A 4 -15.66 7.67 -7.32
CA SER A 4 -14.78 7.89 -8.47
C SER A 4 -13.33 8.13 -8.05
N ALA A 5 -12.41 7.89 -8.98
CA ALA A 5 -11.03 8.34 -8.87
C ALA A 5 -10.93 9.86 -8.69
N MET A 6 -9.78 10.33 -8.20
CA MET A 6 -9.47 11.74 -7.95
C MET A 6 -10.48 12.47 -7.04
N HIS A 7 -11.15 11.74 -6.14
CA HIS A 7 -12.18 12.28 -5.27
C HIS A 7 -11.71 12.39 -3.81
N PRO A 8 -12.23 13.35 -3.02
CA PRO A 8 -11.89 13.44 -1.60
C PRO A 8 -12.20 12.15 -0.83
N ILE A 9 -11.28 11.78 0.06
CA ILE A 9 -11.45 10.66 0.99
C ILE A 9 -12.45 11.06 2.06
N ARG A 10 -13.46 10.23 2.33
CA ARG A 10 -14.46 10.51 3.39
C ARG A 10 -13.84 10.39 4.78
N ARG A 11 -14.48 11.02 5.78
CA ARG A 11 -14.13 10.85 7.19
C ARG A 11 -15.26 10.11 7.89
N PHE A 12 -14.95 8.98 8.52
CA PHE A 12 -15.93 8.18 9.25
C PHE A 12 -16.11 8.70 10.68
N MET A 13 -15.02 9.17 11.29
CA MET A 13 -14.97 9.60 12.70
C MET A 13 -15.30 11.08 12.90
N GLY A 14 -15.87 11.75 11.90
CA GLY A 14 -16.24 13.17 11.94
C GLY A 14 -15.07 14.13 11.72
N ALA A 15 -15.05 15.24 12.47
CA ALA A 15 -14.12 16.35 12.27
C ALA A 15 -12.65 15.93 12.46
N PRO A 16 -11.73 16.36 11.58
CA PRO A 16 -10.32 16.02 11.69
C PRO A 16 -9.66 16.60 12.94
N LYS A 17 -8.63 15.89 13.42
CA LYS A 17 -7.81 16.29 14.58
C LYS A 17 -6.47 16.84 14.13
N TYR A 18 -6.51 18.04 13.56
CA TYR A 18 -5.35 18.88 13.29
C TYR A 18 -4.94 19.68 14.53
N ASP A 19 -3.70 20.17 14.57
CA ASP A 19 -3.19 20.92 15.73
C ASP A 19 -3.91 22.26 15.93
N ASP A 20 -4.28 22.90 14.83
CA ASP A 20 -5.05 24.14 14.73
C ASP A 20 -6.53 23.88 14.40
N GLY A 21 -6.96 22.60 14.38
CA GLY A 21 -8.28 22.20 13.92
C GLY A 21 -8.52 22.30 12.41
N PHE A 22 -7.54 22.76 11.62
CA PHE A 22 -7.72 23.09 10.21
C PHE A 22 -6.74 22.39 9.26
N ASN A 23 -5.43 22.60 9.42
CA ASN A 23 -4.42 22.13 8.46
C ASN A 23 -3.10 21.72 9.11
N SER A 24 -2.74 22.28 10.27
CA SER A 24 -1.45 22.03 10.90
C SER A 24 -1.34 20.58 11.38
N VAL A 25 -0.21 19.93 11.07
CA VAL A 25 0.07 18.56 11.50
C VAL A 25 -0.03 18.48 13.01
N ARG A 26 -0.76 17.50 13.54
CA ARG A 26 -0.95 17.36 14.99
C ARG A 26 0.39 17.17 15.71
N ARG A 27 0.73 18.10 16.61
CA ARG A 27 1.94 18.08 17.45
C ARG A 27 1.63 18.09 18.93
N ARG A 28 0.43 18.50 19.34
CA ARG A 28 0.02 18.51 20.74
C ARG A 28 -0.82 17.29 21.10
N SER A 29 -0.60 16.81 22.31
CA SER A 29 -1.38 15.77 22.97
C SER A 29 -2.68 16.38 23.55
N ALA A 30 -3.61 15.52 24.01
CA ALA A 30 -4.85 15.96 24.64
C ALA A 30 -4.63 16.82 25.91
N ASN A 31 -3.47 16.69 26.57
CA ASN A 31 -3.10 17.51 27.73
C ASN A 31 -2.27 18.76 27.38
N GLY A 32 -2.13 19.09 26.08
CA GLY A 32 -1.35 20.23 25.60
C GLY A 32 0.16 20.00 25.45
N GLY A 33 0.70 18.89 25.98
CA GLY A 33 2.11 18.55 25.83
C GLY A 33 2.52 18.20 24.40
N VAL A 34 3.80 18.37 24.06
CA VAL A 34 4.34 18.02 22.74
C VAL A 34 4.35 16.51 22.56
N LEU A 35 3.83 16.03 21.43
CA LEU A 35 3.88 14.63 21.05
C LEU A 35 5.31 14.23 20.71
N PRO A 36 5.78 13.03 21.12
CA PRO A 36 7.12 12.58 20.79
C PRO A 36 7.28 12.41 19.28
N SER A 37 8.54 12.46 18.82
CA SER A 37 8.90 12.07 17.46
C SER A 37 8.32 10.69 17.13
N THR A 38 7.78 10.51 15.93
CA THR A 38 7.25 9.22 15.50
C THR A 38 8.33 8.17 15.31
N ARG A 39 9.59 8.58 15.09
CA ARG A 39 10.74 7.67 15.12
C ARG A 39 11.05 7.21 16.53
N ALA A 40 10.98 8.09 17.53
CA ALA A 40 11.12 7.69 18.93
C ALA A 40 10.03 6.67 19.34
N ILE A 41 8.79 6.87 18.90
CA ILE A 41 7.70 5.90 19.09
C ILE A 41 8.07 4.57 18.43
N SER A 42 8.59 4.61 17.19
CA SER A 42 9.01 3.40 16.48
C SER A 42 10.11 2.64 17.21
N ASN A 43 11.17 3.31 17.66
CA ASN A 43 12.25 2.72 18.46
C ASN A 43 11.74 1.99 19.69
N LYS A 44 10.78 2.56 20.42
CA LYS A 44 10.26 1.96 21.67
C LYS A 44 9.19 0.89 21.47
N ILE A 45 8.31 1.05 20.47
CA ILE A 45 7.10 0.21 20.35
C ILE A 45 7.23 -0.83 19.24
N PHE A 46 7.85 -0.46 18.13
CA PHE A 46 7.78 -1.25 16.90
C PHE A 46 9.02 -2.11 16.65
N ALA A 47 9.89 -2.29 17.66
CA ALA A 47 11.17 -2.99 17.52
C ALA A 47 10.96 -4.42 17.02
N GLU A 48 11.81 -4.83 16.08
CA GLU A 48 11.87 -6.23 15.66
C GLU A 48 12.21 -7.09 16.88
N ALA A 49 11.52 -8.21 17.07
CA ALA A 49 11.92 -9.17 18.08
C ALA A 49 13.25 -9.81 17.73
N SER A 50 14.00 -10.23 18.76
CA SER A 50 15.16 -11.10 18.60
C SER A 50 14.81 -12.39 17.82
N ILE A 51 13.57 -12.87 17.94
CA ILE A 51 13.02 -13.98 17.15
C ILE A 51 11.83 -13.43 16.33
N PRO A 52 11.95 -13.35 14.99
CA PRO A 52 10.87 -12.88 14.12
C PRO A 52 9.56 -13.65 14.34
N PRO A 53 8.44 -12.98 14.64
CA PRO A 53 7.15 -13.64 14.87
C PRO A 53 6.49 -14.03 13.55
N PHE A 54 6.77 -15.24 13.06
CA PHE A 54 6.04 -15.79 11.91
C PHE A 54 4.63 -16.24 12.31
N ASP A 55 3.65 -16.00 11.43
CA ASP A 55 2.29 -16.47 11.61
C ASP A 55 2.23 -17.99 11.38
N PRO A 56 1.77 -18.79 12.35
CA PRO A 56 1.73 -20.25 12.22
C PRO A 56 0.61 -20.74 11.30
N LYS A 57 -0.36 -19.88 10.95
CA LYS A 57 -1.58 -20.24 10.22
C LYS A 57 -1.58 -19.69 8.79
N TYR A 58 -0.94 -18.55 8.56
CA TYR A 58 -1.05 -17.84 7.30
C TYR A 58 0.30 -17.67 6.58
N ASN A 59 0.27 -17.95 5.28
CA ASN A 59 1.41 -17.75 4.40
C ASN A 59 1.61 -16.28 4.02
N HIS A 60 2.76 -15.98 3.43
CA HIS A 60 3.12 -14.63 3.02
C HIS A 60 2.21 -14.08 1.92
N PHE A 61 1.57 -14.95 1.13
CA PHE A 61 0.59 -14.55 0.12
C PHE A 61 -0.61 -13.82 0.71
N LEU A 62 -1.03 -14.12 1.96
CA LEU A 62 -2.10 -13.37 2.62
C LEU A 62 -1.76 -11.88 2.75
N MET A 63 -0.52 -11.56 3.18
CA MET A 63 -0.04 -10.18 3.25
C MET A 63 -0.01 -9.54 1.86
N GLN A 64 0.58 -10.26 0.89
CA GLN A 64 0.70 -9.76 -0.48
C GLN A 64 -0.66 -9.46 -1.11
N PHE A 65 -1.66 -10.30 -0.86
CA PHE A 65 -3.03 -10.09 -1.33
C PHE A 65 -3.71 -8.91 -0.63
N GLY A 66 -3.43 -8.69 0.66
CA GLY A 66 -3.88 -7.49 1.37
C GLY A 66 -3.34 -6.19 0.75
N GLN A 67 -2.06 -6.17 0.41
CA GLN A 67 -1.46 -5.05 -0.31
C GLN A 67 -2.03 -4.90 -1.74
N TRP A 68 -2.29 -6.02 -2.43
CA TRP A 68 -2.93 -6.02 -3.73
C TRP A 68 -4.31 -5.35 -3.69
N ILE A 69 -5.13 -5.65 -2.68
CA ILE A 69 -6.41 -4.97 -2.43
C ILE A 69 -6.17 -3.49 -2.12
N ALA A 70 -5.19 -3.17 -1.27
CA ALA A 70 -4.92 -1.78 -0.91
C ALA A 70 -4.56 -0.93 -2.13
N HIS A 71 -3.83 -1.50 -3.08
CA HIS A 71 -3.45 -0.83 -4.32
C HIS A 71 -4.59 -0.68 -5.31
N ASP A 72 -5.71 -1.38 -5.14
CA ASP A 72 -6.95 -1.14 -5.87
C ASP A 72 -7.63 0.11 -5.32
N ILE A 73 -7.91 0.15 -4.02
CA ILE A 73 -8.84 1.14 -3.44
C ILE A 73 -8.16 2.35 -2.78
N ILE A 74 -6.83 2.36 -2.64
CA ILE A 74 -6.11 3.41 -1.90
C ILE A 74 -4.87 3.87 -2.68
N SER A 75 -4.90 5.11 -3.13
CA SER A 75 -3.71 5.87 -3.56
C SER A 75 -3.85 7.31 -3.11
N THR A 76 -3.06 7.71 -2.10
CA THR A 76 -3.01 9.12 -1.68
C THR A 76 -1.77 9.78 -2.28
N PRO A 77 -1.91 10.71 -3.23
CA PRO A 77 -0.78 11.38 -3.84
C PRO A 77 -0.12 12.35 -2.88
N LEU A 78 1.17 12.57 -3.09
CA LEU A 78 1.96 13.56 -2.37
C LEU A 78 1.76 14.93 -3.00
N ALA A 79 1.79 15.97 -2.16
CA ALA A 79 1.82 17.34 -2.64
C ALA A 79 3.10 17.61 -3.45
N THR A 80 2.98 18.42 -4.50
CA THR A 80 4.09 18.87 -5.34
C THR A 80 4.35 20.35 -5.13
N GLY A 81 5.53 20.82 -5.55
CA GLY A 81 5.85 22.24 -5.59
C GLY A 81 5.07 22.99 -6.69
N PRO A 82 5.18 24.32 -6.76
CA PRO A 82 4.42 25.15 -7.71
C PRO A 82 4.63 24.77 -9.18
N THR A 83 5.80 24.22 -9.52
CA THR A 83 6.16 23.76 -10.88
C THR A 83 5.76 22.31 -11.17
N GLY A 84 5.08 21.64 -10.23
CA GLY A 84 4.79 20.20 -10.32
C GLY A 84 5.94 19.29 -9.88
N ALA A 85 7.11 19.86 -9.54
CA ALA A 85 8.26 19.10 -9.05
C ALA A 85 8.00 18.45 -7.67
N LEU A 86 8.71 17.35 -7.38
CA LEU A 86 8.68 16.72 -6.06
C LEU A 86 9.28 17.66 -5.00
N LEU A 87 8.62 17.74 -3.85
CA LEU A 87 9.11 18.54 -2.71
C LEU A 87 10.24 17.83 -1.97
N ASP A 88 11.31 18.55 -1.70
CA ASP A 88 12.37 18.10 -0.79
C ASP A 88 12.01 18.42 0.67
N CYS A 89 11.46 17.40 1.34
CA CYS A 89 11.13 17.45 2.77
C CYS A 89 12.15 16.71 3.64
N THR A 90 13.42 16.65 3.25
CA THR A 90 14.49 15.97 4.01
C THR A 90 14.97 16.78 5.22
N LYS A 91 14.93 18.11 5.14
CA LYS A 91 15.35 19.00 6.24
C LYS A 91 14.23 19.15 7.26
N CYS A 92 14.59 19.30 8.53
CA CYS A 92 13.61 19.48 9.60
C CYS A 92 12.87 20.81 9.47
N GLU A 93 13.54 21.85 8.96
CA GLU A 93 12.97 23.20 8.75
C GLU A 93 12.07 23.27 7.51
N SER A 94 11.99 22.21 6.69
CA SER A 94 11.18 22.22 5.46
C SER A 94 9.70 22.52 5.72
N GLU A 95 9.18 22.22 6.90
CA GLU A 95 7.80 22.53 7.30
C GLU A 95 7.55 24.03 7.55
N GLU A 96 8.58 24.81 7.87
CA GLU A 96 8.51 26.27 8.01
C GLU A 96 8.50 26.95 6.64
N ILE A 97 9.16 26.33 5.65
CA ILE A 97 9.22 26.80 4.27
C ILE A 97 7.92 26.46 3.53
N THR A 98 7.38 25.26 3.74
CA THR A 98 6.13 24.84 3.10
C THR A 98 5.26 23.99 4.01
N ALA A 99 3.98 24.36 4.07
CA ALA A 99 2.95 23.60 4.78
C ALA A 99 2.68 22.20 4.20
N ASN A 100 3.35 21.82 3.11
CA ASN A 100 3.28 20.50 2.47
C ASN A 100 4.39 19.53 2.91
N CYS A 101 5.31 19.95 3.78
CA CYS A 101 6.27 19.06 4.43
C CYS A 101 5.83 18.74 5.86
N ALA A 102 6.20 17.56 6.35
CA ALA A 102 5.95 17.11 7.72
C ALA A 102 7.05 16.15 8.20
N PRO A 103 8.33 16.59 8.16
CA PRO A 103 9.50 15.76 8.44
C PRO A 103 9.43 15.12 9.83
N ILE A 104 10.12 13.99 10.01
CA ILE A 104 10.16 13.25 11.27
C ILE A 104 11.54 13.41 11.90
N GLU A 105 11.61 14.14 13.00
CA GLU A 105 12.85 14.35 13.76
C GLU A 105 13.48 13.03 14.21
N VAL A 106 14.77 12.85 13.96
CA VAL A 106 15.55 11.69 14.42
C VAL A 106 16.01 11.95 15.87
N PRO A 107 15.71 11.05 16.82
CA PRO A 107 16.18 11.17 18.21
C PRO A 107 17.71 11.11 18.31
N GLU A 108 18.29 11.77 19.32
CA GLU A 108 19.75 11.78 19.56
C GLU A 108 20.33 10.39 19.84
N ASP A 109 19.52 9.48 20.38
CA ASP A 109 19.88 8.09 20.72
C ASP A 109 19.55 7.08 19.60
N ASP A 110 19.23 7.54 18.38
CA ASP A 110 18.89 6.62 17.28
C ASP A 110 20.09 5.79 16.82
N SER A 111 19.92 4.47 16.77
CA SER A 111 21.00 3.54 16.43
C SER A 111 21.24 3.38 14.92
N PHE A 112 20.32 3.84 14.06
CA PHE A 112 20.38 3.62 12.61
C PHE A 112 20.46 4.92 11.81
N PHE A 113 19.55 5.86 12.07
CA PHE A 113 19.55 7.17 11.41
C PHE A 113 20.44 8.13 12.20
N PRO A 114 21.31 8.92 11.55
CA PRO A 114 22.10 9.93 12.27
C PRO A 114 21.16 11.01 12.81
N ALA A 115 21.36 11.43 14.06
CA ALA A 115 20.60 12.51 14.70
C ALA A 115 20.93 13.90 14.14
N LYS A 116 22.12 14.05 13.55
CA LYS A 116 22.61 15.29 12.97
C LYS A 116 23.02 15.13 11.52
N THR A 117 22.82 16.18 10.73
CA THR A 117 23.34 16.29 9.36
C THR A 117 24.85 16.55 9.37
N VAL A 118 25.48 16.49 8.20
CA VAL A 118 26.91 16.80 8.03
C VAL A 118 27.25 18.22 8.54
N ASP A 119 26.31 19.16 8.42
CA ASP A 119 26.46 20.54 8.86
C ASP A 119 26.13 20.75 10.36
N GLY A 120 25.92 19.66 11.12
CA GLY A 120 25.64 19.71 12.56
C GLY A 120 24.20 20.09 12.95
N LYS A 121 23.30 20.26 11.97
CA LYS A 121 21.86 20.52 12.22
C LYS A 121 21.12 19.24 12.58
N LYS A 122 19.93 19.36 13.16
CA LYS A 122 19.04 18.21 13.41
C LYS A 122 18.71 17.49 12.10
N ALA A 123 18.76 16.17 12.12
CA ALA A 123 18.38 15.32 11.00
C ALA A 123 16.92 14.88 11.10
N CYS A 124 16.29 14.76 9.94
CA CYS A 124 14.91 14.30 9.84
C CYS A 124 14.76 13.20 8.77
N ILE A 125 13.84 12.27 9.02
CA ILE A 125 13.34 11.36 7.99
C ILE A 125 12.29 12.11 7.17
N ARG A 126 12.46 12.09 5.85
CA ARG A 126 11.61 12.84 4.92
C ARG A 126 10.15 12.39 4.93
N LEU A 127 9.23 13.35 4.94
CA LEU A 127 7.81 13.11 4.67
C LEU A 127 7.16 14.30 3.99
N THR A 128 6.70 14.07 2.77
CA THR A 128 5.82 15.00 2.04
C THR A 128 4.37 14.69 2.38
N ARG A 129 3.58 15.73 2.68
CA ARG A 129 2.16 15.60 3.03
C ARG A 129 1.32 15.19 1.83
N ALA A 130 0.18 14.58 2.11
CA ALA A 130 -0.77 14.22 1.09
C ALA A 130 -1.36 15.49 0.46
N ILE A 131 -1.65 15.47 -0.85
CA ILE A 131 -2.24 16.63 -1.51
C ILE A 131 -3.56 17.03 -0.81
N ASN A 132 -3.80 18.34 -0.72
CA ASN A 132 -5.09 18.85 -0.28
C ASN A 132 -6.04 18.83 -1.48
N GLY A 133 -7.19 18.17 -1.34
CA GLY A 133 -8.29 18.20 -2.31
C GLY A 133 -9.61 18.62 -1.69
N GLN A 134 -9.53 19.41 -0.63
CA GLN A 134 -10.66 20.17 -0.12
C GLN A 134 -11.33 20.99 -1.24
N GLN A 135 -12.65 20.87 -1.38
CA GLN A 135 -13.43 21.50 -2.46
C GLN A 135 -14.16 22.79 -2.06
N GLY A 136 -14.08 23.21 -0.79
CA GLY A 136 -14.74 24.40 -0.26
C GLY A 136 -14.11 24.87 1.06
N LEU A 137 -14.75 25.76 1.81
CA LEU A 137 -14.25 26.16 3.14
C LEU A 137 -14.32 24.98 4.12
N GLY A 138 -13.26 24.79 4.92
CA GLY A 138 -13.18 23.70 5.89
C GLY A 138 -11.76 23.21 6.14
N PRO A 139 -11.59 22.21 7.02
CA PRO A 139 -10.28 21.65 7.30
C PRO A 139 -9.73 20.84 6.11
N ARG A 140 -8.41 20.66 6.07
CA ARG A 140 -7.69 19.92 5.02
C ARG A 140 -8.28 18.52 4.81
N GLN A 141 -8.54 18.19 3.55
CA GLN A 141 -9.04 16.88 3.13
C GLN A 141 -8.16 16.31 2.02
N GLN A 142 -7.81 15.04 2.10
CA GLN A 142 -6.95 14.38 1.11
C GLN A 142 -7.79 13.74 0.01
N ILE A 143 -7.20 13.55 -1.18
CA ILE A 143 -7.84 12.81 -2.27
C ILE A 143 -7.38 11.37 -2.33
N ASN A 144 -8.23 10.53 -2.92
CA ASN A 144 -7.86 9.23 -3.43
C ASN A 144 -7.69 9.32 -4.95
N GLN A 145 -6.54 8.95 -5.48
CA GLN A 145 -6.33 8.86 -6.93
C GLN A 145 -7.00 7.65 -7.55
N ASN A 146 -7.22 6.60 -6.76
CA ASN A 146 -7.88 5.40 -7.25
C ASN A 146 -9.39 5.51 -7.12
N SER A 147 -10.11 4.68 -7.89
CA SER A 147 -11.51 4.40 -7.59
C SER A 147 -11.62 3.82 -6.17
N HIS A 148 -12.76 4.04 -5.52
CA HIS A 148 -13.00 3.51 -4.17
C HIS A 148 -13.66 2.12 -4.21
N PHE A 149 -13.81 1.54 -5.41
CA PHE A 149 -14.45 0.24 -5.63
C PHE A 149 -13.40 -0.85 -5.77
N LEU A 150 -13.79 -2.08 -5.43
CA LEU A 150 -12.99 -3.26 -5.72
C LEU A 150 -13.14 -3.62 -7.22
N ASP A 151 -12.47 -2.90 -8.11
CA ASP A 151 -12.67 -2.97 -9.56
C ASP A 151 -11.40 -3.31 -10.35
N LEU A 152 -10.37 -3.81 -9.67
CA LEU A 152 -9.07 -4.17 -10.26
C LEU A 152 -8.39 -2.99 -10.96
N SER A 153 -8.56 -1.77 -10.46
CA SER A 153 -7.92 -0.57 -11.00
C SER A 153 -6.39 -0.67 -11.01
N GLN A 154 -5.78 -1.48 -10.15
CA GLN A 154 -4.34 -1.76 -10.18
C GLN A 154 -3.88 -2.56 -11.41
N VAL A 155 -4.81 -3.22 -12.11
CA VAL A 155 -4.56 -3.87 -13.41
C VAL A 155 -4.99 -2.95 -14.56
N TYR A 156 -6.18 -2.37 -14.47
CA TYR A 156 -6.83 -1.68 -15.59
C TYR A 156 -6.64 -0.16 -15.62
N GLY A 157 -6.17 0.44 -14.54
CA GLY A 157 -6.07 1.88 -14.38
C GLY A 157 -7.33 2.51 -13.80
N SER A 158 -7.14 3.67 -13.16
CA SER A 158 -8.23 4.51 -12.63
C SER A 158 -8.66 5.63 -13.59
N THR A 159 -8.11 5.67 -14.81
CA THR A 159 -8.47 6.63 -15.86
C THR A 159 -8.52 5.95 -17.21
N ASP A 160 -9.34 6.46 -18.12
CA ASP A 160 -9.45 5.91 -19.48
C ASP A 160 -8.14 6.03 -20.26
N CYS A 161 -7.34 7.07 -20.00
CA CYS A 161 -6.01 7.24 -20.60
C CYS A 161 -5.07 6.10 -20.22
N VAL A 162 -5.01 5.73 -18.93
CA VAL A 162 -4.20 4.61 -18.45
C VAL A 162 -4.75 3.28 -18.97
N ALA A 163 -6.06 3.08 -18.89
CA ALA A 163 -6.69 1.86 -19.41
C ALA A 163 -6.39 1.63 -20.89
N LYS A 164 -6.52 2.67 -21.72
CA LYS A 164 -6.22 2.62 -23.15
C LYS A 164 -4.73 2.38 -23.41
N SER A 165 -3.82 3.00 -22.65
CA SER A 165 -2.39 2.86 -22.87
C SER A 165 -1.87 1.44 -22.60
N LEU A 166 -2.53 0.70 -21.71
CA LEU A 166 -2.19 -0.67 -21.33
C LEU A 166 -2.75 -1.74 -22.28
N ARG A 167 -3.66 -1.38 -23.20
CA ARG A 167 -4.31 -2.31 -24.14
C ARG A 167 -3.55 -2.41 -25.46
N THR A 168 -3.61 -3.57 -26.10
CA THR A 168 -3.18 -3.72 -27.51
C THR A 168 -4.17 -3.07 -28.47
N LEU A 169 -5.43 -2.89 -28.02
CA LEU A 169 -6.58 -2.49 -28.83
C LEU A 169 -6.89 -3.51 -29.94
N GLN A 170 -6.51 -4.76 -29.70
CA GLN A 170 -6.80 -5.90 -30.56
C GLN A 170 -7.25 -7.09 -29.71
N ASP A 171 -8.36 -7.70 -30.10
CA ASP A 171 -8.95 -8.91 -29.49
C ASP A 171 -9.16 -8.83 -27.97
N GLY A 172 -9.35 -7.61 -27.45
CA GLY A 172 -9.54 -7.32 -26.04
C GLY A 172 -8.30 -7.51 -25.19
N MET A 173 -7.11 -7.63 -25.79
CA MET A 173 -5.88 -8.00 -25.08
C MET A 173 -5.20 -6.82 -24.41
N MET A 174 -4.49 -7.12 -23.33
CA MET A 174 -3.56 -6.21 -22.65
C MET A 174 -2.15 -6.39 -23.20
N LYS A 175 -1.39 -5.28 -23.27
CA LYS A 175 0.03 -5.30 -23.66
C LYS A 175 0.83 -6.12 -22.67
N VAL A 176 1.86 -6.80 -23.19
CA VAL A 176 2.80 -7.61 -22.41
C VAL A 176 4.22 -7.35 -22.90
N HIS A 177 5.19 -7.67 -22.06
CA HIS A 177 6.59 -7.75 -22.45
C HIS A 177 7.03 -9.21 -22.36
N THR A 178 7.57 -9.77 -23.44
CA THR A 178 8.13 -11.12 -23.43
C THR A 178 9.65 -11.02 -23.35
N ALA A 179 10.22 -11.55 -22.28
CA ALA A 179 11.66 -11.65 -22.10
C ALA A 179 12.04 -13.06 -21.65
N GLN A 180 13.02 -13.66 -22.34
CA GLN A 180 13.61 -14.94 -21.97
C GLN A 180 12.56 -16.06 -21.77
N GLY A 181 11.49 -16.06 -22.57
CA GLY A 181 10.40 -17.05 -22.48
C GLY A 181 9.33 -16.75 -21.42
N TYR A 182 9.43 -15.63 -20.70
CA TYR A 182 8.45 -15.22 -19.69
C TYR A 182 7.63 -14.01 -20.17
N THR A 183 6.31 -14.10 -19.99
CA THR A 183 5.39 -12.97 -20.19
C THR A 183 5.33 -12.12 -18.93
N LEU A 184 5.79 -10.89 -18.99
CA LEU A 184 5.79 -9.89 -17.92
C LEU A 184 4.86 -8.72 -18.31
N PRO A 185 4.53 -7.82 -17.38
CA PRO A 185 3.85 -6.59 -17.74
C PRO A 185 4.72 -5.74 -18.68
N PRO A 186 4.11 -4.82 -19.44
CA PRO A 186 4.87 -3.95 -20.36
C PRO A 186 5.89 -3.13 -19.58
N GLN A 187 7.05 -2.85 -20.16
CA GLN A 187 8.08 -2.04 -19.51
C GLN A 187 7.65 -0.56 -19.42
N ALA A 188 8.09 0.11 -18.36
CA ALA A 188 7.93 1.54 -18.12
C ALA A 188 9.26 2.25 -18.36
N THR A 189 9.52 2.66 -19.59
CA THR A 189 10.81 3.28 -19.98
C THR A 189 11.05 4.64 -19.34
N ASN A 190 9.99 5.35 -18.95
CA ASN A 190 10.06 6.71 -18.35
C ASN A 190 9.64 6.73 -16.87
N SER A 191 9.79 5.63 -16.13
CA SER A 191 9.43 5.58 -14.72
C SER A 191 10.44 6.32 -13.85
N SER A 192 10.06 7.48 -13.30
CA SER A 192 10.92 8.33 -12.45
C SER A 192 11.39 7.66 -11.16
N ASN A 193 10.66 6.66 -10.66
CA ASN A 193 10.99 5.98 -9.41
C ASN A 193 11.89 4.76 -9.63
N CYS A 194 12.11 4.33 -10.88
CA CYS A 194 12.82 3.08 -11.15
C CYS A 194 14.32 3.22 -10.89
N GLN A 195 14.83 2.46 -9.93
CA GLN A 195 16.24 2.57 -9.53
C GLN A 195 17.16 1.66 -10.35
N SER A 196 16.62 0.65 -11.05
CA SER A 196 17.41 -0.26 -11.90
C SER A 196 17.44 0.16 -13.38
N ALA A 197 16.79 1.27 -13.73
CA ALA A 197 16.82 1.82 -15.09
C ALA A 197 18.21 2.43 -15.42
N PRO A 198 18.64 2.41 -16.70
CA PRO A 198 17.92 1.89 -17.87
C PRO A 198 18.07 0.37 -18.07
N THR A 199 19.02 -0.28 -17.41
CA THR A 199 19.38 -1.69 -17.66
C THR A 199 18.25 -2.67 -17.37
N TYR A 200 17.55 -2.46 -16.25
CA TYR A 200 16.40 -3.26 -15.84
C TYR A 200 15.22 -2.32 -15.60
N PRO A 201 14.44 -2.02 -16.65
CA PRO A 201 13.29 -1.14 -16.53
C PRO A 201 12.26 -1.63 -15.51
N CYS A 202 11.50 -0.70 -14.97
CA CYS A 202 10.32 -1.04 -14.19
C CYS A 202 9.16 -1.40 -15.14
N PHE A 203 8.02 -1.76 -14.56
CA PHE A 203 6.85 -2.21 -15.30
C PHE A 203 5.70 -1.20 -15.24
N SER A 204 4.94 -1.11 -16.32
CA SER A 204 3.70 -0.35 -16.43
C SER A 204 2.51 -1.24 -16.11
N ALA A 205 1.58 -0.73 -15.30
CA ALA A 205 0.31 -1.38 -14.97
C ALA A 205 -0.74 -0.30 -14.66
N GLY A 206 -1.93 -0.71 -14.23
CA GLY A 206 -3.01 0.21 -13.82
C GLY A 206 -2.66 1.09 -12.61
N ASP A 207 -1.79 0.59 -11.73
CA ASP A 207 -1.28 1.33 -10.57
C ASP A 207 0.22 1.63 -10.71
N ALA A 208 0.63 2.86 -10.37
CA ALA A 208 2.00 3.34 -10.50
C ALA A 208 3.00 2.68 -9.52
N ARG A 209 2.51 1.95 -8.51
CA ARG A 209 3.32 1.22 -7.52
C ARG A 209 3.54 -0.24 -7.91
N SER A 210 3.27 -0.62 -9.14
CA SER A 210 3.38 -2.01 -9.63
C SER A 210 4.77 -2.62 -9.44
N SER A 211 5.80 -1.78 -9.50
CA SER A 211 7.22 -2.13 -9.35
C SER A 211 7.79 -1.66 -8.01
N LEU A 212 6.94 -1.44 -7.01
CA LEU A 212 7.37 -0.96 -5.69
C LEU A 212 8.34 -1.93 -5.00
N HIS A 213 8.10 -3.23 -5.08
CA HIS A 213 9.01 -4.26 -4.60
C HIS A 213 8.80 -5.57 -5.39
N PRO A 214 9.74 -6.53 -5.33
CA PRO A 214 9.72 -7.72 -6.18
C PRO A 214 8.50 -8.63 -5.99
N GLY A 215 7.84 -8.59 -4.83
CA GLY A 215 6.63 -9.38 -4.53
C GLY A 215 5.38 -8.93 -5.29
N LEU A 216 5.28 -7.65 -5.68
CA LEU A 216 4.13 -7.12 -6.42
C LEU A 216 4.15 -7.47 -7.90
N ILE A 217 5.33 -7.61 -8.50
CA ILE A 217 5.48 -7.86 -9.94
C ILE A 217 4.84 -9.21 -10.33
N PRO A 218 5.03 -10.31 -9.57
CA PRO A 218 4.28 -11.55 -9.76
C PRO A 218 2.76 -11.38 -9.72
N MET A 219 2.22 -10.54 -8.84
CA MET A 219 0.78 -10.28 -8.75
C MET A 219 0.25 -9.60 -10.01
N HIS A 220 0.89 -8.51 -10.44
CA HIS A 220 0.53 -7.84 -11.69
C HIS A 220 0.64 -8.77 -12.89
N THR A 221 1.71 -9.58 -12.93
CA THR A 221 1.92 -10.56 -14.01
C THR A 221 0.81 -11.61 -14.05
N LEU A 222 0.42 -12.15 -12.90
CA LEU A 222 -0.63 -13.17 -12.80
C LEU A 222 -1.97 -12.67 -13.36
N TYR A 223 -2.43 -11.52 -12.88
CA TYR A 223 -3.71 -10.94 -13.32
C TYR A 223 -3.71 -10.54 -14.79
N LEU A 224 -2.58 -10.02 -15.28
CA LEU A 224 -2.39 -9.69 -16.70
C LEU A 224 -2.49 -10.93 -17.60
N ARG A 225 -1.76 -12.00 -17.25
CA ARG A 225 -1.82 -13.27 -17.99
C ARG A 225 -3.22 -13.87 -17.95
N GLN A 226 -3.89 -13.79 -16.79
CA GLN A 226 -5.24 -14.31 -16.65
C GLN A 226 -6.27 -13.53 -17.47
N HIS A 227 -6.12 -12.21 -17.59
CA HIS A 227 -6.92 -11.40 -18.50
C HIS A 227 -6.74 -11.87 -19.95
N ASN A 228 -5.50 -11.92 -20.46
CA ASN A 228 -5.25 -12.30 -21.85
C ASN A 228 -5.70 -13.75 -22.16
N LYS A 229 -5.58 -14.67 -21.19
CA LYS A 229 -6.11 -16.02 -21.30
C LYS A 229 -7.64 -16.01 -21.51
N TRP A 230 -8.38 -15.27 -20.68
CA TRP A 230 -9.83 -15.17 -20.80
C TRP A 230 -10.27 -14.40 -22.05
N ALA A 231 -9.59 -13.32 -22.41
CA ALA A 231 -9.88 -12.57 -23.64
C ALA A 231 -9.77 -13.46 -24.88
N GLY A 232 -8.72 -14.29 -24.96
CA GLY A 232 -8.57 -15.26 -26.04
C GLY A 232 -9.69 -16.30 -26.08
N GLN A 233 -10.09 -16.84 -24.92
CA GLN A 233 -11.21 -17.78 -24.83
C GLN A 233 -12.55 -17.14 -25.21
N ILE A 234 -12.80 -15.90 -24.77
CA ILE A 234 -14.01 -15.14 -25.12
C ILE A 234 -14.05 -14.84 -26.61
N LYS A 235 -12.91 -14.50 -27.24
CA LYS A 235 -12.80 -14.29 -28.68
C LYS A 235 -13.15 -15.54 -29.48
N VAL A 236 -12.64 -16.71 -29.05
CA VAL A 236 -12.96 -18.00 -29.70
C VAL A 236 -14.45 -18.30 -29.62
N LEU A 237 -15.07 -18.06 -28.45
CA LEU A 237 -16.50 -18.28 -28.25
C LEU A 237 -17.38 -17.24 -28.96
N ASN A 238 -16.87 -16.01 -29.16
CA ASN A 238 -17.60 -14.90 -29.77
C ASN A 238 -16.77 -14.24 -30.89
N PRO A 239 -16.58 -14.91 -32.05
CA PRO A 239 -15.66 -14.42 -33.10
C PRO A 239 -16.02 -13.05 -33.67
N LEU A 240 -17.32 -12.71 -33.66
CA LEU A 240 -17.86 -11.45 -34.19
C LEU A 240 -17.73 -10.26 -33.22
N TRP A 241 -17.36 -10.49 -31.95
CA TRP A 241 -17.15 -9.39 -31.02
C TRP A 241 -15.90 -8.60 -31.38
N ASN A 242 -16.02 -7.27 -31.27
CA ASN A 242 -14.91 -6.34 -31.45
C ASN A 242 -14.02 -6.29 -30.19
N ASP A 243 -12.85 -5.63 -30.32
CA ASP A 243 -11.87 -5.46 -29.24
C ASP A 243 -12.50 -4.93 -27.95
N GLU A 244 -13.29 -3.84 -28.04
CA GLU A 244 -13.87 -3.19 -26.87
C GLU A 244 -14.83 -4.11 -26.10
N LYS A 245 -15.69 -4.83 -26.82
CA LYS A 245 -16.63 -5.77 -26.18
C LYS A 245 -15.88 -6.88 -25.47
N ILE A 246 -14.85 -7.46 -26.09
CA ILE A 246 -14.05 -8.53 -25.48
C ILE A 246 -13.30 -8.02 -24.25
N TYR A 247 -12.67 -6.84 -24.35
CA TYR A 247 -11.97 -6.21 -23.23
C TYR A 247 -12.90 -6.00 -22.03
N GLN A 248 -14.08 -5.39 -22.24
CA GLN A 248 -15.00 -5.07 -21.15
C GLN A 248 -15.61 -6.33 -20.53
N GLU A 249 -15.96 -7.34 -21.34
CA GLU A 249 -16.48 -8.62 -20.81
C GLU A 249 -15.40 -9.39 -20.03
N THR A 250 -14.17 -9.39 -20.52
CA THR A 250 -13.01 -9.98 -19.82
C THR A 250 -12.73 -9.23 -18.52
N ARG A 251 -12.72 -7.90 -18.56
CA ARG A 251 -12.56 -7.04 -17.37
C ARG A 251 -13.66 -7.33 -16.34
N ARG A 252 -14.91 -7.39 -16.76
CA ARG A 252 -16.07 -7.70 -15.90
C ARG A 252 -15.92 -9.07 -15.22
N LEU A 253 -15.53 -10.09 -15.97
CA LEU A 253 -15.26 -11.43 -15.42
C LEU A 253 -14.13 -11.40 -14.38
N MET A 254 -13.01 -10.75 -14.70
CA MET A 254 -11.86 -10.65 -13.80
C MET A 254 -12.20 -9.90 -12.51
N ILE A 255 -12.98 -8.82 -12.58
CA ILE A 255 -13.45 -8.09 -11.40
C ILE A 255 -14.33 -8.98 -10.53
N ALA A 256 -15.26 -9.74 -11.13
CA ALA A 256 -16.13 -10.65 -10.39
C ALA A 256 -15.33 -11.74 -9.65
N LEU A 257 -14.33 -12.33 -10.32
CA LEU A 257 -13.43 -13.31 -9.69
C LEU A 257 -12.64 -12.69 -8.53
N TYR A 258 -12.09 -11.49 -8.73
CA TYR A 258 -11.36 -10.77 -7.71
C TYR A 258 -12.21 -10.44 -6.48
N GLN A 259 -13.42 -9.89 -6.67
CA GLN A 259 -14.36 -9.64 -5.59
C GLN A 259 -14.72 -10.94 -4.88
N SER A 260 -14.97 -12.03 -5.62
CA SER A 260 -15.23 -13.35 -5.04
C SER A 260 -14.09 -13.82 -4.13
N HIS A 261 -12.82 -13.74 -4.58
CA HIS A 261 -11.67 -14.10 -3.74
C HIS A 261 -11.58 -13.24 -2.47
N ILE A 262 -11.90 -11.94 -2.57
CA ILE A 262 -11.88 -11.04 -1.40
C ILE A 262 -12.90 -11.48 -0.36
N TYR A 263 -14.16 -11.59 -0.75
CA TYR A 263 -15.25 -11.85 0.20
C TYR A 263 -15.30 -13.32 0.65
N SER A 264 -14.98 -14.27 -0.23
CA SER A 264 -15.03 -15.70 0.08
C SER A 264 -13.80 -16.18 0.85
N GLU A 265 -12.60 -15.64 0.54
CA GLU A 265 -11.35 -16.21 1.03
C GLU A 265 -10.54 -15.27 1.91
N TYR A 266 -10.39 -14.00 1.52
CA TYR A 266 -9.51 -13.07 2.22
C TYR A 266 -10.16 -12.51 3.48
N LEU A 267 -11.35 -11.92 3.38
CA LEU A 267 -11.96 -11.17 4.49
C LEU A 267 -12.19 -12.03 5.73
N SER A 268 -12.66 -13.27 5.58
CA SER A 268 -12.92 -14.14 6.72
C SER A 268 -11.66 -14.48 7.52
N LYS A 269 -10.48 -14.48 6.89
CA LYS A 269 -9.17 -14.66 7.56
C LYS A 269 -8.72 -13.41 8.33
N ILE A 270 -9.17 -12.22 7.92
CA ILE A 270 -8.80 -10.94 8.55
C ILE A 270 -9.74 -10.56 9.68
N ILE A 271 -11.06 -10.59 9.46
CA ILE A 271 -12.06 -10.10 10.43
C ILE A 271 -12.76 -11.23 11.21
N GLY A 272 -12.56 -12.49 10.81
CA GLY A 272 -13.17 -13.66 11.43
C GLY A 272 -14.63 -13.90 11.02
N GLN A 273 -15.09 -15.14 11.18
CA GLN A 273 -16.43 -15.57 10.76
C GLN A 273 -17.56 -14.83 11.47
N GLN A 274 -17.39 -14.48 12.75
CA GLN A 274 -18.38 -13.73 13.51
C GLN A 274 -18.66 -12.35 12.89
N LYS A 275 -17.62 -11.65 12.43
CA LYS A 275 -17.78 -10.33 11.78
C LYS A 275 -18.31 -10.46 10.36
N MET A 276 -17.92 -11.50 9.63
CA MET A 276 -18.52 -11.82 8.33
C MET A 276 -20.04 -12.00 8.44
N GLN A 277 -20.52 -12.73 9.46
CA GLN A 277 -21.95 -12.90 9.72
C GLN A 277 -22.62 -11.61 10.19
N GLN A 278 -22.03 -10.90 11.16
CA GLN A 278 -22.57 -9.65 11.70
C GLN A 278 -22.83 -8.60 10.61
N PHE A 279 -21.96 -8.53 9.61
CA PHE A 279 -22.05 -7.57 8.51
C PHE A 279 -22.65 -8.16 7.22
N ALA A 280 -23.17 -9.40 7.26
CA ALA A 280 -23.73 -10.10 6.10
C ALA A 280 -22.80 -10.11 4.87
N LEU A 281 -21.49 -10.30 5.10
CA LEU A 281 -20.44 -10.24 4.06
C LEU A 281 -20.18 -11.58 3.39
N ASN A 282 -20.79 -12.66 3.87
CA ASN A 282 -20.66 -13.97 3.25
C ASN A 282 -21.38 -13.97 1.89
N PRO A 283 -20.68 -14.32 0.80
CA PRO A 283 -21.32 -14.46 -0.51
C PRO A 283 -22.48 -15.45 -0.42
N SER A 284 -23.68 -15.01 -0.76
CA SER A 284 -24.89 -15.83 -0.73
C SER A 284 -25.58 -15.75 -2.09
N GLY A 285 -25.55 -16.85 -2.83
CA GLY A 285 -26.26 -17.06 -4.09
C GLY A 285 -26.31 -15.84 -5.03
N ARG A 286 -27.40 -15.72 -5.78
CA ARG A 286 -27.73 -14.49 -6.50
C ARG A 286 -28.58 -13.62 -5.58
N SER A 287 -28.01 -12.56 -5.03
CA SER A 287 -28.74 -11.53 -4.30
C SER A 287 -28.35 -10.15 -4.84
N ASN A 288 -29.35 -9.28 -5.06
CA ASN A 288 -29.10 -7.88 -5.41
C ASN A 288 -29.20 -7.03 -4.15
N THR A 289 -28.09 -6.89 -3.44
CA THR A 289 -27.99 -6.08 -2.22
C THR A 289 -27.53 -4.65 -2.50
N TYR A 290 -27.55 -4.22 -3.77
CA TYR A 290 -27.17 -2.87 -4.15
C TYR A 290 -28.13 -1.84 -3.56
N ASP A 291 -27.58 -0.86 -2.85
CA ASP A 291 -28.31 0.31 -2.37
C ASP A 291 -27.61 1.59 -2.87
N PRO A 292 -28.26 2.37 -3.76
CA PRO A 292 -27.67 3.60 -4.32
C PRO A 292 -27.44 4.70 -3.28
N ARG A 293 -28.00 4.57 -2.08
CA ARG A 293 -27.83 5.54 -0.98
C ARG A 293 -26.53 5.32 -0.20
N ILE A 294 -25.87 4.17 -0.36
CA ILE A 294 -24.62 3.86 0.31
C ILE A 294 -23.49 4.67 -0.33
N ASN A 295 -22.73 5.40 0.50
CA ASN A 295 -21.50 6.05 0.05
C ASN A 295 -20.35 5.02 0.02
N PRO A 296 -19.83 4.65 -1.17
CA PRO A 296 -18.79 3.64 -1.35
C PRO A 296 -17.37 4.16 -1.06
N SER A 297 -17.19 5.46 -0.81
CA SER A 297 -15.86 6.03 -0.61
C SER A 297 -15.16 5.40 0.59
N VAL A 298 -13.94 4.87 0.41
CA VAL A 298 -13.06 4.51 1.53
C VAL A 298 -12.81 5.70 2.46
N SER A 299 -12.68 5.43 3.77
CA SER A 299 -12.47 6.47 4.78
C SER A 299 -10.99 6.69 5.10
N VAL A 300 -10.62 7.88 5.56
CA VAL A 300 -9.23 8.21 5.90
C VAL A 300 -8.69 7.31 7.02
N GLU A 301 -9.54 6.93 7.96
CA GLU A 301 -9.21 6.03 9.07
C GLU A 301 -8.90 4.62 8.56
N PHE A 302 -9.65 4.16 7.56
CA PHE A 302 -9.36 2.90 6.87
C PHE A 302 -8.04 2.98 6.08
N CYS A 303 -7.89 3.97 5.19
CA CYS A 303 -6.75 4.07 4.28
C CYS A 303 -5.41 4.32 4.98
N SER A 304 -5.44 5.07 6.08
CA SER A 304 -4.24 5.63 6.69
C SER A 304 -3.96 5.05 8.09
N GLY A 305 -4.93 4.35 8.67
CA GLY A 305 -4.79 3.64 9.95
C GLY A 305 -5.05 2.14 9.77
N ALA A 306 -6.32 1.75 9.70
CA ALA A 306 -6.74 0.36 9.88
C ALA A 306 -6.15 -0.60 8.85
N PHE A 307 -6.23 -0.30 7.55
CA PHE A 307 -5.80 -1.21 6.48
C PHE A 307 -4.26 -1.26 6.30
N ARG A 308 -3.51 -0.55 7.16
CA ARG A 308 -2.05 -0.65 7.21
C ARG A 308 -1.55 -1.76 8.14
N PHE A 309 -2.44 -2.50 8.80
CA PHE A 309 -2.07 -3.64 9.66
C PHE A 309 -1.19 -4.66 8.93
N GLY A 310 -1.42 -4.89 7.63
CA GLY A 310 -0.66 -5.86 6.83
C GLY A 310 0.83 -5.53 6.70
N GLN A 311 1.26 -4.31 7.05
CA GLN A 311 2.67 -3.95 7.00
C GLN A 311 3.52 -4.64 8.08
N SER A 312 2.95 -5.03 9.24
CA SER A 312 3.69 -5.86 10.21
C SER A 312 3.86 -7.29 9.70
N GLN A 313 2.96 -7.75 8.80
CA GLN A 313 3.02 -9.07 8.18
C GLN A 313 4.12 -9.20 7.11
N ALA A 314 4.78 -8.08 6.77
CA ALA A 314 5.84 -8.05 5.78
C ALA A 314 7.15 -8.64 6.31
N ARG A 315 7.61 -9.69 5.62
CA ARG A 315 8.91 -10.30 5.83
C ARG A 315 10.04 -9.33 5.44
N LYS A 316 11.25 -9.63 5.90
CA LYS A 316 12.46 -8.95 5.41
C LYS A 316 12.84 -9.32 3.98
N ASP A 317 12.19 -10.34 3.41
CA ASP A 317 12.58 -10.98 2.16
C ASP A 317 11.37 -11.50 1.37
N VAL A 318 11.55 -11.68 0.05
CA VAL A 318 10.65 -12.44 -0.81
C VAL A 318 11.27 -13.83 -1.04
N PRO A 319 10.70 -14.90 -0.45
CA PRO A 319 11.21 -16.25 -0.63
C PRO A 319 10.99 -16.76 -2.06
N ARG A 320 11.81 -17.71 -2.50
CA ARG A 320 11.72 -18.35 -3.82
C ARG A 320 11.71 -19.86 -3.68
N ARG A 321 10.71 -20.52 -4.28
CA ARG A 321 10.57 -21.98 -4.22
C ARG A 321 10.13 -22.59 -5.55
N THR A 322 10.41 -23.87 -5.75
CA THR A 322 9.85 -24.67 -6.86
C THR A 322 8.38 -25.03 -6.57
N ASN A 323 7.70 -25.61 -7.55
CA ASN A 323 6.36 -26.18 -7.37
C ASN A 323 6.35 -27.42 -6.47
N GLN A 324 7.48 -28.11 -6.26
CA GLN A 324 7.64 -29.16 -5.26
C GLN A 324 8.06 -28.60 -3.89
N ASN A 325 7.87 -27.30 -3.67
CA ASN A 325 8.20 -26.63 -2.41
C ASN A 325 9.69 -26.74 -2.03
N VAL A 326 10.61 -26.73 -3.00
CA VAL A 326 12.08 -26.72 -2.75
C VAL A 326 12.61 -25.30 -2.86
N SER A 327 13.42 -24.84 -1.90
CA SER A 327 14.02 -23.50 -1.93
C SER A 327 14.94 -23.31 -3.14
N ILE A 328 14.85 -22.15 -3.80
CA ILE A 328 15.67 -21.81 -4.97
C ILE A 328 16.59 -20.64 -4.61
N GLY A 329 17.90 -20.91 -4.52
CA GLY A 329 18.92 -19.90 -4.24
C GLY A 329 18.63 -19.04 -3.01
N ALA A 330 19.19 -17.84 -2.97
CA ALA A 330 18.93 -16.87 -1.92
C ALA A 330 17.53 -16.22 -2.06
N THR A 331 16.94 -15.83 -0.95
CA THR A 331 15.72 -15.00 -0.94
C THR A 331 16.04 -13.59 -1.44
N ILE A 332 15.03 -12.88 -1.97
CA ILE A 332 15.24 -11.50 -2.45
C ILE A 332 15.04 -10.55 -1.27
N ASP A 333 16.08 -9.82 -0.89
CA ASP A 333 16.04 -8.88 0.23
C ASP A 333 15.04 -7.74 -0.02
N LEU A 334 14.11 -7.48 0.89
CA LEU A 334 13.09 -6.45 0.69
C LEU A 334 13.69 -5.03 0.73
N GLY A 335 14.59 -4.76 1.68
CA GLY A 335 15.16 -3.42 1.91
C GLY A 335 16.00 -2.94 0.74
N GLN A 336 16.77 -3.86 0.13
CA GLN A 336 17.62 -3.60 -1.02
C GLN A 336 16.86 -3.60 -2.36
N HIS A 337 15.57 -3.94 -2.38
CA HIS A 337 14.81 -4.11 -3.62
C HIS A 337 13.55 -3.24 -3.76
N ILE A 338 13.42 -2.18 -2.95
CA ILE A 338 12.36 -1.19 -3.18
C ILE A 338 12.65 -0.38 -4.45
N PHE A 339 11.77 -0.47 -5.45
CA PHE A 339 11.93 0.09 -6.81
C PHE A 339 13.12 -0.43 -7.63
N TYR A 340 13.73 -1.54 -7.19
CA TYR A 340 14.75 -2.24 -7.96
C TYR A 340 14.17 -3.53 -8.55
N THR A 341 14.17 -3.65 -9.87
CA THR A 341 13.53 -4.76 -10.61
C THR A 341 14.52 -5.76 -11.19
N ASP A 342 15.82 -5.57 -10.99
CA ASP A 342 16.90 -6.47 -11.43
C ASP A 342 16.65 -7.96 -11.10
N PRO A 343 16.10 -8.35 -9.94
CA PRO A 343 15.82 -9.76 -9.68
C PRO A 343 14.85 -10.40 -10.67
N ILE A 344 13.88 -9.63 -11.20
CA ILE A 344 12.89 -10.17 -12.15
C ILE A 344 13.52 -10.55 -13.49
N TYR A 345 14.65 -9.93 -13.82
CA TYR A 345 15.40 -10.19 -15.04
C TYR A 345 16.41 -11.35 -14.90
N ASP A 346 16.61 -11.84 -13.68
CA ASP A 346 17.36 -13.08 -13.42
C ASP A 346 16.47 -14.31 -13.71
N LYS A 347 17.00 -15.26 -14.48
CA LYS A 347 16.38 -16.55 -14.81
C LYS A 347 16.02 -17.37 -13.58
N THR A 348 16.69 -17.17 -12.45
CA THR A 348 16.42 -17.95 -11.23
C THR A 348 15.29 -17.34 -10.37
N ALA A 349 15.02 -16.05 -10.50
CA ALA A 349 14.00 -15.31 -9.73
C ALA A 349 12.75 -15.04 -10.56
N THR A 350 12.18 -16.14 -11.08
CA THR A 350 10.97 -16.09 -11.91
C THR A 350 9.73 -15.68 -11.11
N VAL A 351 8.73 -15.16 -11.82
CA VAL A 351 7.38 -14.92 -11.29
C VAL A 351 6.81 -16.15 -10.58
N SER A 352 7.02 -17.34 -11.17
CA SER A 352 6.55 -18.59 -10.59
C SER A 352 7.27 -18.91 -9.29
N SER A 353 8.60 -18.75 -9.23
CA SER A 353 9.36 -19.13 -8.03
C SER A 353 9.05 -18.22 -6.84
N MET A 354 8.90 -16.92 -7.08
CA MET A 354 8.46 -15.99 -6.04
C MET A 354 7.03 -16.28 -5.60
N MET A 355 6.09 -16.51 -6.52
CA MET A 355 4.71 -16.85 -6.17
C MET A 355 4.64 -18.11 -5.30
N GLN A 356 5.36 -19.17 -5.68
CA GLN A 356 5.49 -20.39 -4.88
C GLN A 356 6.13 -20.10 -3.51
N GLY A 357 7.13 -19.22 -3.45
CA GLY A 357 7.68 -18.77 -2.17
C GLY A 357 6.64 -18.10 -1.28
N MET A 358 5.84 -17.17 -1.82
CA MET A 358 4.81 -16.47 -1.04
C MET A 358 3.71 -17.41 -0.54
N VAL A 359 3.34 -18.42 -1.34
CA VAL A 359 2.31 -19.41 -0.98
C VAL A 359 2.82 -20.43 0.04
N ASN A 360 4.08 -20.85 -0.04
CA ASN A 360 4.63 -21.94 0.77
C ASN A 360 5.46 -21.49 1.97
N CYS A 361 5.76 -20.19 2.12
CA CYS A 361 6.45 -19.66 3.29
C CYS A 361 5.49 -18.84 4.18
N PRO A 362 5.67 -18.88 5.51
CA PRO A 362 4.84 -18.11 6.44
C PRO A 362 5.04 -16.61 6.25
N GLY A 363 3.96 -15.84 6.45
CA GLY A 363 4.03 -14.40 6.64
C GLY A 363 4.46 -14.05 8.05
N MET A 364 4.80 -12.79 8.31
CA MET A 364 4.96 -12.33 9.70
C MET A 364 3.57 -12.17 10.34
N ALA A 365 3.51 -12.22 11.66
CA ALA A 365 2.28 -12.05 12.42
C ALA A 365 1.73 -10.61 12.37
N VAL A 366 0.44 -10.45 12.68
CA VAL A 366 -0.15 -9.13 12.92
C VAL A 366 0.13 -8.72 14.36
N ASP A 367 1.14 -7.88 14.57
CA ASP A 367 1.50 -7.38 15.88
C ASP A 367 2.20 -6.01 15.78
N ARG A 368 2.89 -5.61 16.86
CA ARG A 368 3.66 -4.37 16.90
C ARG A 368 5.05 -4.50 16.26
N GLN A 369 5.51 -5.68 15.90
CA GLN A 369 6.87 -5.91 15.47
C GLN A 369 6.97 -5.78 13.95
N PHE A 370 7.93 -4.99 13.49
CA PHE A 370 8.20 -4.78 12.08
C PHE A 370 9.59 -5.28 11.76
N SER A 371 9.73 -5.98 10.63
CA SER A 371 11.03 -6.44 10.14
C SER A 371 11.98 -5.27 9.90
N PHE A 372 13.28 -5.50 10.05
CA PHE A 372 14.33 -4.49 9.86
C PHE A 372 14.13 -3.58 8.61
N PRO A 373 13.91 -4.11 7.39
CA PRO A 373 13.80 -3.25 6.22
C PRO A 373 12.56 -2.35 6.28
N MET A 374 11.44 -2.84 6.82
CA MET A 374 10.21 -2.05 6.99
C MET A 374 10.43 -0.83 7.91
N ARG A 375 11.37 -0.96 8.85
CA ARG A 375 11.68 0.06 9.84
C ARG A 375 12.78 1.04 9.47
N ASN A 376 13.66 0.66 8.56
CA ASN A 376 14.92 1.38 8.37
C ASN A 376 15.26 1.60 6.90
N GLU A 377 14.83 0.73 6.00
CA GLU A 377 15.37 0.67 4.62
C GLU A 377 14.32 0.90 3.53
N MET A 378 13.06 1.13 3.88
CA MET A 378 12.03 1.41 2.87
C MET A 378 12.42 2.63 2.03
N PHE A 379 12.44 2.48 0.71
CA PHE A 379 12.87 3.53 -0.23
C PHE A 379 14.32 3.99 -0.05
N SER A 380 15.18 3.16 0.54
CA SER A 380 16.62 3.43 0.63
C SER A 380 17.28 3.33 -0.75
N LYS A 381 18.43 4.01 -0.87
CA LYS A 381 19.33 3.87 -2.01
C LYS A 381 20.40 2.85 -1.65
N ARG A 382 20.61 1.85 -2.51
CA ARG A 382 21.67 0.84 -2.33
C ARG A 382 23.01 1.50 -2.05
N GLY A 383 23.74 1.00 -1.06
CA GLY A 383 25.05 1.52 -0.64
C GLY A 383 25.01 2.83 0.16
N GLN A 384 23.84 3.42 0.44
CA GLN A 384 23.71 4.63 1.24
C GLN A 384 22.97 4.34 2.54
N LYS A 385 23.72 4.15 3.63
CA LYS A 385 23.16 3.94 4.98
C LYS A 385 22.25 5.10 5.36
N ALA A 386 21.14 4.80 6.04
CA ALA A 386 20.19 5.79 6.54
C ALA A 386 19.53 6.70 5.46
N SER A 387 19.54 6.28 4.20
CA SER A 387 18.84 7.00 3.10
C SER A 387 17.36 6.64 2.95
N GLY A 388 16.91 5.59 3.65
CA GLY A 388 15.53 5.09 3.62
C GLY A 388 14.60 5.84 4.57
N VAL A 389 13.43 5.24 4.81
CA VAL A 389 12.44 5.73 5.76
C VAL A 389 12.00 4.62 6.70
N ASP A 390 11.62 5.01 7.91
CA ASP A 390 10.91 4.16 8.85
C ASP A 390 9.42 4.15 8.51
N LEU A 391 8.89 3.03 8.00
CA LEU A 391 7.49 2.94 7.59
C LEU A 391 6.49 3.04 8.74
N PRO A 392 6.66 2.36 9.90
CA PRO A 392 5.75 2.58 11.02
C PRO A 392 5.82 4.02 11.59
N ALA A 393 6.99 4.66 11.68
CA ALA A 393 7.09 6.08 12.04
C ALA A 393 6.40 6.99 11.01
N PHE A 394 6.57 6.67 9.71
CA PHE A 394 5.88 7.34 8.62
C PHE A 394 4.37 7.18 8.73
N ASN A 395 3.86 6.02 9.12
CA ASN A 395 2.42 5.80 9.31
C ASN A 395 1.84 6.66 10.43
N VAL A 396 2.52 6.70 11.58
CA VAL A 396 2.06 7.53 12.70
C VAL A 396 2.06 9.01 12.30
N GLN A 397 3.11 9.47 11.61
CA GLN A 397 3.19 10.85 11.13
C GLN A 397 2.15 11.13 10.03
N ARG A 398 1.90 10.16 9.15
CA ARG A 398 0.82 10.20 8.15
C ARG A 398 -0.55 10.30 8.81
N GLY A 399 -0.75 9.64 9.94
CA GLY A 399 -1.97 9.79 10.75
C GLY A 399 -2.11 11.20 11.33
N ARG A 400 -1.02 11.79 11.82
CA ARG A 400 -0.99 13.18 12.32
C ARG A 400 -1.26 14.20 11.22
N GLU A 401 -0.66 14.04 10.03
CA GLU A 401 -0.81 15.00 8.90
C GLU A 401 -2.16 14.88 8.18
N LYS A 402 -2.84 13.73 8.31
CA LYS A 402 -4.22 13.53 7.83
C LYS A 402 -5.30 13.84 8.87
N GLY A 403 -4.90 14.24 10.07
CA GLY A 403 -5.81 14.59 11.16
C GLY A 403 -6.69 13.43 11.61
N ILE A 404 -6.15 12.20 11.66
CA ILE A 404 -6.88 11.03 12.15
C ILE A 404 -7.01 11.12 13.68
N GLN A 405 -8.16 10.68 14.18
CA GLN A 405 -8.55 10.73 15.57
C GLN A 405 -7.61 9.88 16.44
N PRO A 406 -7.27 10.34 17.66
CA PRO A 406 -6.52 9.54 18.62
C PRO A 406 -7.21 8.22 18.95
N TYR A 407 -6.44 7.24 19.39
CA TYR A 407 -6.93 5.90 19.73
C TYR A 407 -8.17 5.90 20.64
N ASN A 408 -8.16 6.71 21.71
CA ASN A 408 -9.29 6.74 22.65
C ASN A 408 -10.58 7.27 22.03
N GLU A 409 -10.50 8.26 21.14
CA GLU A 409 -11.68 8.77 20.41
C GLU A 409 -12.23 7.70 19.45
N VAL A 410 -11.35 6.98 18.76
CA VAL A 410 -11.72 5.85 17.90
C VAL A 410 -12.38 4.73 18.72
N ARG A 411 -11.76 4.34 19.83
CA ARG A 411 -12.23 3.27 20.71
C ARG A 411 -13.63 3.54 21.28
N VAL A 412 -13.89 4.77 21.73
CA VAL A 412 -15.19 5.17 22.31
C VAL A 412 -16.27 5.31 21.23
N SER A 413 -15.92 5.60 19.98
CA SER A 413 -16.94 5.70 18.92
C SER A 413 -17.31 4.35 18.31
N LEU A 414 -16.53 3.29 18.57
CA LEU A 414 -16.78 1.95 18.04
C LEU A 414 -17.51 1.07 19.08
N PRO A 415 -18.78 0.68 18.85
CA PRO A 415 -19.61 -0.02 19.84
C PRO A 415 -18.97 -1.30 20.41
N SER A 416 -18.22 -2.05 19.59
CA SER A 416 -17.58 -3.31 20.01
C SER A 416 -16.25 -3.15 20.77
N MET A 417 -15.73 -1.93 20.95
CA MET A 417 -14.45 -1.68 21.64
C MET A 417 -14.63 -1.10 23.06
N HIS A 418 -15.86 -0.95 23.54
CA HIS A 418 -16.16 -0.40 24.86
C HIS A 418 -15.71 -1.31 26.02
N SER A 419 -15.61 -2.63 25.81
CA SER A 419 -15.41 -3.61 26.90
C SER A 419 -13.96 -4.04 27.17
N ARG A 420 -12.97 -3.61 26.38
CA ARG A 420 -11.57 -3.97 26.65
C ARG A 420 -10.90 -2.90 27.52
N ARG A 421 -10.87 -3.13 28.84
CA ARG A 421 -9.88 -2.52 29.73
C ARG A 421 -8.50 -2.97 29.27
N ILE A 422 -7.78 -2.13 28.52
CA ILE A 422 -6.36 -2.38 28.25
C ILE A 422 -5.55 -1.69 29.35
N TRP A 423 -4.72 -2.49 29.99
CA TRP A 423 -3.74 -2.15 31.00
C TRP A 423 -2.76 -1.08 30.48
N ILE A 424 -3.07 0.19 30.72
CA ILE A 424 -2.07 1.25 30.83
C ILE A 424 -1.93 1.56 32.32
N ARG A 425 -1.40 0.58 33.07
CA ARG A 425 -0.82 0.79 34.40
C ARG A 425 0.58 0.20 34.39
N GLN A 426 1.45 0.77 33.57
CA GLN A 426 2.84 0.91 33.98
C GLN A 426 3.20 2.38 33.72
N PRO A 427 3.54 3.16 34.76
CA PRO A 427 4.16 4.44 34.53
C PRO A 427 5.45 4.18 33.76
N LEU A 428 5.62 4.86 32.64
CA LEU A 428 6.95 5.08 32.09
C LEU A 428 7.68 5.93 33.14
N ILE A 429 8.46 5.26 33.99
CA ILE A 429 9.46 5.90 34.86
C ILE A 429 10.67 6.22 33.99
#